data_AF-J3CPB3-F1
#
_entry.id   AF-J3CPB3-F1
#
_cell.length_a   1.000
_cell.length_b   1.000
_cell.length_c   1.000
_cell.angle_alpha   90.00
_cell.angle_beta   90.00
_cell.angle_gamma   90.00
#
_symmetry.space_group_name_H-M   'P 1'
#
loop_
_entity.id
_entity.type
_entity.pdbx_description
1 polymer ?
#
loop_
_entity_poly.entity_id
_entity_poly.type
_entity_poly.pdbx_seq_one_letter_code
_entity_poly.pdbx_strand_id
1 'polypeptide(L)'
;MGHLGRHTPIEDVLALAARIAPLGWHLQIHGDPALLTDLAPALRRSPTPVVIDHIGRIDAALGLNQPDFQALLMLMADERFWVKVSGMDRITRLGPPYADAQAFARTLVAEFGNRVLWGNDWPHPNHGGPIPDEWQLVDLIAEIAPSQAVREALLMHNPQRLYQFGDNQ
;
A
#
# COMPACT_ATOMS: atom_id res chain seq x y z
N MET A 1 -5.96 -21.17 -0.86
CA MET A 1 -5.11 -21.80 0.17
C MET A 1 -4.00 -20.82 0.48
N GLY A 2 -3.94 -20.29 1.71
CA GLY A 2 -3.00 -19.25 2.08
C GLY A 2 -1.56 -19.75 2.02
N HIS A 3 -0.72 -19.09 1.22
CA HIS A 3 0.72 -19.36 1.14
C HIS A 3 1.51 -18.72 2.31
N LEU A 4 0.83 -18.08 3.25
CA LEU A 4 1.43 -17.46 4.42
C LEU A 4 1.45 -18.47 5.57
N GLY A 5 2.62 -18.63 6.22
CA GLY A 5 2.80 -19.56 7.34
C GLY A 5 1.94 -19.24 8.56
N ARG A 6 2.17 -19.95 9.67
CA ARG A 6 1.44 -19.78 10.95
C ARG A 6 1.22 -18.29 11.28
N HIS A 7 -0.01 -17.94 11.68
CA HIS A 7 -0.35 -16.57 12.05
C HIS A 7 0.59 -16.06 13.17
N THR A 8 1.34 -15.00 12.90
CA THR A 8 2.12 -14.30 13.92
C THR A 8 1.14 -13.45 14.75
N PRO A 9 1.08 -13.63 16.09
CA PRO A 9 0.27 -12.78 16.94
C PRO A 9 0.63 -11.30 16.76
N ILE A 10 -0.38 -10.43 16.74
CA ILE A 10 -0.16 -8.99 16.50
C ILE A 10 0.73 -8.35 17.59
N GLU A 11 0.68 -8.85 18.82
CA GLU A 11 1.56 -8.37 19.90
C GLU A 11 3.05 -8.67 19.63
N ASP A 12 3.37 -9.79 18.98
CA ASP A 12 4.76 -10.11 18.59
C ASP A 12 5.25 -9.14 17.50
N VAL A 13 4.35 -8.76 16.58
CA VAL A 13 4.63 -7.74 15.55
C VAL A 13 4.89 -6.38 16.19
N LEU A 14 4.10 -5.99 17.19
CA LEU A 14 4.29 -4.72 17.91
C LEU A 14 5.56 -4.73 18.77
N ALA A 15 5.89 -5.86 19.39
CA ALA A 15 7.15 -6.03 20.11
C ALA A 15 8.36 -5.89 19.17
N LEU A 16 8.28 -6.46 17.96
CA LEU A 16 9.29 -6.25 16.92
C LEU A 16 9.35 -4.78 16.50
N ALA A 17 8.21 -4.13 16.28
CA ALA A 17 8.12 -2.72 15.91
C ALA A 17 8.85 -1.82 16.91
N ALA A 18 8.66 -2.06 18.21
CA ALA A 18 9.36 -1.32 19.27
C ALA A 18 10.88 -1.49 19.21
N ARG A 19 11.37 -2.68 18.83
CA ARG A 19 12.81 -2.96 18.71
C ARG A 19 13.45 -2.31 17.49
N ILE A 20 12.71 -2.16 16.39
CA ILE A 20 13.22 -1.54 15.16
C ILE A 20 13.01 -0.02 15.13
N ALA A 21 12.19 0.54 16.03
CA ALA A 21 11.91 1.98 16.07
C ALA A 21 13.15 2.87 16.18
N PRO A 22 14.16 2.57 17.04
CA PRO A 22 15.37 3.38 17.12
C PRO A 22 16.23 3.36 15.85
N LEU A 23 15.99 2.42 14.93
CA LEU A 23 16.69 2.33 13.65
C LEU A 23 16.06 3.21 12.56
N GLY A 24 14.95 3.89 12.85
CA GLY A 24 14.19 4.66 11.86
C GLY A 24 13.47 3.77 10.83
N TRP A 25 13.30 2.49 11.12
CA TRP A 25 12.64 1.53 10.23
C TRP A 25 11.11 1.61 10.32
N HIS A 26 10.42 0.91 9.42
CA HIS A 26 8.97 0.82 9.37
C HIS A 26 8.51 -0.65 9.35
N LEU A 27 7.23 -0.87 9.67
CA LEU A 27 6.55 -2.13 9.39
C LEU A 27 5.95 -2.10 7.98
N GLN A 28 5.99 -3.21 7.28
CA GLN A 28 5.27 -3.41 6.02
C GLN A 28 4.28 -4.56 6.18
N ILE A 29 3.00 -4.28 5.93
CA ILE A 29 1.90 -5.22 6.10
C ILE A 29 1.34 -5.58 4.74
N HIS A 30 1.39 -6.88 4.43
CA HIS A 30 0.79 -7.50 3.26
C HIS A 30 -0.13 -8.63 3.72
N GLY A 31 -1.38 -8.66 3.28
CA GLY A 31 -2.33 -9.68 3.73
C GLY A 31 -3.73 -9.50 3.19
N ASP A 32 -4.67 -10.20 3.83
CA ASP A 32 -6.10 -10.14 3.53
C ASP A 32 -6.69 -8.77 3.87
N PRO A 33 -7.56 -8.16 3.03
CA PRO A 33 -8.27 -6.94 3.36
C PRO A 33 -8.96 -6.97 4.73
N ALA A 34 -9.53 -8.11 5.12
CA ALA A 34 -10.23 -8.27 6.40
C ALA A 34 -9.29 -8.03 7.60
N LEU A 35 -7.99 -8.34 7.45
CA LEU A 35 -6.99 -8.05 8.47
C LEU A 35 -6.81 -6.55 8.72
N LEU A 36 -7.11 -5.67 7.75
CA LEU A 36 -6.98 -4.22 7.97
C LEU A 36 -7.98 -3.75 9.03
N THR A 37 -9.23 -4.19 8.94
CA THR A 37 -10.26 -3.84 9.91
C THR A 37 -9.95 -4.42 11.29
N ASP A 38 -9.58 -5.70 11.35
CA ASP A 38 -9.33 -6.40 12.61
C ASP A 38 -8.05 -5.94 13.31
N LEU A 39 -6.98 -5.69 12.55
CA LEU A 39 -5.68 -5.29 13.09
C LEU A 39 -5.54 -3.78 13.27
N ALA A 40 -6.43 -2.96 12.69
CA ALA A 40 -6.37 -1.50 12.78
C ALA A 40 -6.18 -0.98 14.22
N PRO A 41 -6.93 -1.41 15.24
CA PRO A 41 -6.73 -0.95 16.62
C PRO A 41 -5.34 -1.25 17.16
N ALA A 42 -4.74 -2.38 16.76
CA ALA A 42 -3.41 -2.79 17.20
C ALA A 42 -2.30 -2.09 16.41
N LEU A 43 -2.41 -1.98 15.09
CA LEU A 43 -1.44 -1.28 14.25
C LEU A 43 -1.32 0.21 14.62
N ARG A 44 -2.41 0.84 15.08
CA ARG A 44 -2.36 2.22 15.63
C ARG A 44 -1.50 2.35 16.90
N ARG A 45 -1.13 1.26 17.56
CA ARG A 45 -0.17 1.28 18.67
C ARG A 45 1.28 1.17 18.21
N SER A 46 1.52 1.00 16.91
CA SER A 46 2.87 0.88 16.37
C SER A 46 3.72 2.11 16.72
N PRO A 47 4.92 1.92 17.29
CA PRO A 47 5.88 3.00 17.52
C PRO A 47 6.63 3.41 16.25
N THR A 48 6.47 2.66 15.14
CA THR A 48 7.07 2.96 13.84
C THR A 48 6.01 3.24 12.77
N PRO A 49 6.40 3.87 11.64
CA PRO A 49 5.52 3.95 10.48
C PRO A 49 5.05 2.57 10.02
N VAL A 50 3.86 2.52 9.45
CA VAL A 50 3.24 1.29 8.93
C VAL A 50 2.89 1.49 7.46
N VAL A 51 3.43 0.64 6.59
CA VAL A 51 3.14 0.64 5.15
C VAL A 51 2.16 -0.48 4.85
N ILE A 52 1.03 -0.14 4.22
CA ILE A 52 0.07 -1.11 3.69
C ILE A 52 0.41 -1.40 2.23
N ASP A 53 0.67 -2.66 1.90
CA ASP A 53 1.00 -3.07 0.54
C ASP A 53 -0.25 -3.14 -0.35
N HIS A 54 -0.07 -2.75 -1.61
CA HIS A 54 -1.00 -2.96 -2.73
C HIS A 54 -2.46 -2.60 -2.46
N ILE A 55 -2.69 -1.38 -1.95
CA ILE A 55 -4.04 -0.89 -1.62
C ILE A 55 -4.79 -1.86 -0.68
N GLY A 56 -4.05 -2.57 0.17
CA GLY A 56 -4.62 -3.53 1.11
C GLY A 56 -5.19 -4.80 0.49
N ARG A 57 -4.90 -5.09 -0.79
CA ARG A 57 -5.49 -6.22 -1.55
C ARG A 57 -7.03 -6.18 -1.67
N ILE A 58 -7.63 -5.00 -1.46
CA ILE A 58 -9.08 -4.78 -1.40
C ILE A 58 -9.73 -5.10 -2.75
N ASP A 59 -10.85 -5.82 -2.77
CA ASP A 59 -11.53 -6.17 -4.03
C ASP A 59 -12.13 -4.95 -4.73
N ALA A 60 -11.59 -4.58 -5.90
CA ALA A 60 -12.02 -3.38 -6.61
C ALA A 60 -13.49 -3.45 -7.09
N ALA A 61 -14.04 -4.64 -7.30
CA ALA A 61 -15.42 -4.80 -7.77
C ALA A 61 -16.49 -4.38 -6.75
N LEU A 62 -16.12 -4.26 -5.46
CA LEU A 62 -17.04 -3.82 -4.41
C LEU A 62 -17.13 -2.29 -4.31
N GLY A 63 -16.33 -1.56 -5.10
CA GLY A 63 -16.35 -0.10 -5.20
C GLY A 63 -15.74 0.63 -4.00
N LEU A 64 -15.67 1.97 -4.09
CA LEU A 64 -14.97 2.79 -3.10
C LEU A 64 -15.69 2.87 -1.75
N ASN A 65 -17.02 2.68 -1.71
CA ASN A 65 -17.78 2.79 -0.47
C ASN A 65 -17.79 1.49 0.36
N GLN A 66 -17.04 0.46 -0.07
CA GLN A 66 -16.96 -0.80 0.66
C GLN A 66 -16.28 -0.63 2.03
N PRO A 67 -16.64 -1.46 3.02
CA PRO A 67 -16.10 -1.35 4.38
C PRO A 67 -14.57 -1.36 4.45
N ASP A 68 -13.91 -2.25 3.70
CA ASP A 68 -12.45 -2.42 3.79
C ASP A 68 -11.68 -1.20 3.26
N PHE A 69 -12.18 -0.56 2.20
CA PHE A 69 -11.56 0.66 1.69
C PHE A 69 -11.79 1.84 2.63
N GLN A 70 -12.99 1.97 3.18
CA GLN A 70 -13.26 2.97 4.21
C GLN A 70 -12.38 2.76 5.45
N ALA A 71 -12.12 1.50 5.84
CA ALA A 71 -11.18 1.17 6.91
C ALA A 71 -9.75 1.59 6.58
N LEU A 72 -9.29 1.39 5.34
CA LEU A 72 -7.99 1.87 4.88
C LEU A 72 -7.90 3.41 4.93
N LEU A 73 -8.92 4.13 4.46
CA LEU A 73 -8.95 5.60 4.54
C LEU A 73 -8.89 6.09 6.00
N MET A 74 -9.63 5.44 6.91
CA MET A 74 -9.59 5.73 8.36
C MET A 74 -8.24 5.40 9.02
N LEU A 75 -7.47 4.47 8.46
CA LEU A 75 -6.09 4.21 8.90
C LEU A 75 -5.15 5.31 8.40
N MET A 76 -5.27 5.69 7.13
CA MET A 76 -4.44 6.72 6.49
C MET A 76 -4.60 8.13 7.09
N ALA A 77 -5.71 8.38 7.80
CA ALA A 77 -5.91 9.57 8.62
C ALA A 77 -4.87 9.72 9.75
N ASP A 78 -4.26 8.62 10.20
CA ASP A 78 -3.11 8.64 11.12
C ASP A 78 -1.81 8.81 10.31
N GLU A 79 -1.02 9.82 10.63
CA GLU A 79 0.16 10.20 9.84
C GLU A 79 1.29 9.17 9.84
N ARG A 80 1.22 8.16 10.71
CA ARG A 80 2.15 7.02 10.71
C ARG A 80 1.88 6.03 9.59
N PHE A 81 0.70 6.08 8.97
CA PHE A 81 0.30 5.13 7.93
C PHE A 81 0.64 5.63 6.53
N TRP A 82 1.16 4.69 5.75
CA TRP A 82 1.54 4.83 4.36
C TRP A 82 0.88 3.71 3.56
N VAL A 83 0.74 3.92 2.25
CA VAL A 83 0.18 2.89 1.37
C VAL A 83 0.90 2.84 0.04
N LYS A 84 1.15 1.63 -0.47
CA LYS A 84 1.54 1.44 -1.85
C LYS A 84 0.30 1.43 -2.73
N VAL A 85 0.22 2.37 -3.67
CA VAL A 85 -0.85 2.46 -4.68
C VAL A 85 -0.56 1.63 -5.94
N SER A 86 0.36 0.67 -5.83
CA SER A 86 0.58 -0.37 -6.83
C SER A 86 -0.33 -1.58 -6.59
N GLY A 87 -0.21 -2.63 -7.41
CA GLY A 87 -1.04 -3.84 -7.27
C GLY A 87 -2.47 -3.66 -7.80
N MET A 88 -2.70 -2.71 -8.72
CA MET A 88 -4.00 -2.56 -9.39
C MET A 88 -4.37 -3.82 -10.19
N ASP A 89 -3.37 -4.47 -10.80
CA ASP A 89 -3.41 -5.80 -11.42
C ASP A 89 -3.89 -6.90 -10.45
N ARG A 90 -3.61 -6.72 -9.16
CA ARG A 90 -3.91 -7.70 -8.11
C ARG A 90 -5.31 -7.58 -7.51
N ILE A 91 -5.91 -6.40 -7.59
CA ILE A 91 -7.21 -6.10 -6.98
C ILE A 91 -8.35 -5.96 -7.99
N THR A 92 -8.02 -5.80 -9.27
CA THR A 92 -8.99 -5.69 -10.36
C THR A 92 -9.81 -6.96 -10.57
N ARG A 93 -11.04 -6.78 -11.05
CA ARG A 93 -11.90 -7.82 -11.64
C ARG A 93 -12.14 -7.59 -13.14
N LEU A 94 -11.75 -6.43 -13.68
CA LEU A 94 -11.89 -6.10 -15.10
C LEU A 94 -10.67 -6.46 -15.95
N GLY A 95 -9.51 -6.68 -15.32
CA GLY A 95 -8.25 -6.88 -16.05
C GLY A 95 -7.74 -5.56 -16.67
N PRO A 96 -6.69 -5.61 -17.49
CA PRO A 96 -6.06 -4.42 -18.06
C PRO A 96 -7.05 -3.52 -18.83
N PRO A 97 -6.98 -2.17 -18.69
CA PRO A 97 -5.99 -1.38 -17.94
C PRO A 97 -6.36 -1.19 -16.45
N TYR A 98 -7.15 -2.08 -15.85
CA TYR A 98 -7.51 -2.11 -14.42
C TYR A 98 -8.36 -0.90 -14.00
N ALA A 99 -9.30 -0.48 -14.85
CA ALA A 99 -10.06 0.76 -14.66
C ALA A 99 -10.82 0.82 -13.31
N ASP A 100 -11.29 -0.31 -12.81
CA ASP A 100 -11.92 -0.46 -11.50
C ASP A 100 -10.95 -0.18 -10.34
N ALA A 101 -9.72 -0.68 -10.46
CA ALA A 101 -8.66 -0.50 -9.46
C ALA A 101 -8.04 0.92 -9.49
N GLN A 102 -7.98 1.56 -10.66
CA GLN A 102 -7.42 2.91 -10.81
C GLN A 102 -8.12 3.95 -9.92
N ALA A 103 -9.43 3.80 -9.69
CA ALA A 103 -10.19 4.72 -8.84
C ALA A 103 -9.67 4.74 -7.39
N PHE A 104 -9.30 3.57 -6.85
CA PHE A 104 -8.77 3.45 -5.49
C PHE A 104 -7.42 4.14 -5.35
N ALA A 105 -6.52 3.90 -6.31
CA ALA A 105 -5.22 4.55 -6.36
C ALA A 105 -5.35 6.07 -6.49
N ARG A 106 -6.24 6.55 -7.38
CA ARG A 106 -6.53 8.00 -7.54
C ARG A 106 -7.02 8.64 -6.24
N THR A 107 -7.96 8.01 -5.54
CA THR A 107 -8.46 8.51 -4.25
C THR A 107 -7.32 8.61 -3.23
N LEU A 108 -6.52 7.56 -3.06
CA LEU A 108 -5.41 7.56 -2.10
C LEU A 108 -4.34 8.61 -2.44
N VAL A 109 -4.01 8.78 -3.72
CA VAL A 109 -3.05 9.80 -4.18
C VAL A 109 -3.59 11.21 -3.93
N ALA A 110 -4.87 11.44 -4.20
CA ALA A 110 -5.50 12.75 -4.01
C ALA A 110 -5.60 13.14 -2.52
N GLU A 111 -5.96 12.20 -1.65
CA GLU A 111 -6.19 12.47 -0.23
C GLU A 111 -4.91 12.40 0.62
N PHE A 112 -3.97 11.52 0.25
CA PHE A 112 -2.78 11.21 1.06
C PHE A 112 -1.49 11.33 0.23
N GLY A 113 -1.43 12.26 -0.72
CA GLY A 113 -0.35 12.40 -1.69
C GLY A 113 1.07 12.47 -1.11
N ASN A 114 1.24 12.82 0.17
CA ASN A 114 2.53 12.84 0.87
C ASN A 114 2.91 11.50 1.52
N ARG A 115 2.02 10.50 1.58
CA ARG A 115 2.23 9.19 2.23
C ARG A 115 1.85 8.00 1.35
N VAL A 116 1.84 8.21 0.03
CA VAL A 116 1.64 7.16 -0.98
C VAL A 116 2.96 6.80 -1.66
N LEU A 117 3.08 5.54 -2.05
CA LEU A 117 4.27 4.98 -2.70
C LEU A 117 3.85 4.17 -3.92
N TRP A 118 4.78 3.95 -4.86
CA TRP A 118 4.55 3.08 -6.00
C TRP A 118 5.75 2.14 -6.22
N GLY A 119 5.47 0.93 -6.72
CA GLY A 119 6.45 -0.04 -7.17
C GLY A 119 5.76 -1.15 -7.95
N ASN A 120 6.33 -1.59 -9.07
CA ASN A 120 5.68 -2.52 -10.02
C ASN A 120 5.45 -3.94 -9.48
N ASP A 121 6.04 -4.29 -8.32
CA ASP A 121 5.91 -5.59 -7.68
C ASP A 121 6.46 -6.77 -8.52
N TRP A 122 7.49 -6.50 -9.33
CA TRP A 122 8.27 -7.53 -10.01
C TRP A 122 8.91 -8.49 -9.00
N PRO A 123 8.97 -9.81 -9.25
CA PRO A 123 8.61 -10.53 -10.49
C PRO A 123 7.15 -11.03 -10.53
N HIS A 124 6.22 -10.29 -9.93
CA HIS A 124 4.79 -10.62 -9.86
C HIS A 124 4.49 -12.01 -9.25
N PRO A 125 5.06 -12.34 -8.07
CA PRO A 125 4.83 -13.65 -7.46
C PRO A 125 3.35 -13.85 -7.10
N ASN A 126 2.90 -15.10 -7.16
CA ASN A 126 1.54 -15.51 -6.79
C ASN A 126 0.43 -14.65 -7.45
N HIS A 127 0.66 -14.18 -8.67
CA HIS A 127 -0.34 -13.42 -9.42
C HIS A 127 -1.48 -14.36 -9.85
N GLY A 128 -2.73 -13.98 -9.54
CA GLY A 128 -3.91 -14.84 -9.75
C GLY A 128 -4.41 -14.90 -11.19
N GLY A 129 -4.00 -13.92 -12.02
CA GLY A 129 -4.27 -13.87 -13.45
C GLY A 129 -2.98 -13.94 -14.28
N PRO A 130 -3.05 -13.59 -15.58
CA PRO A 130 -1.86 -13.41 -16.42
C PRO A 130 -0.85 -12.47 -15.76
N ILE A 131 0.44 -12.73 -15.95
CA ILE A 131 1.50 -11.79 -15.53
C ILE A 131 1.23 -10.45 -16.23
N PRO A 132 1.18 -9.33 -15.48
CA PRO A 132 0.89 -8.03 -16.07
C PRO A 132 2.03 -7.55 -16.98
N ASP A 133 1.70 -6.72 -17.96
CA ASP A 133 2.70 -5.96 -18.71
C ASP A 133 3.25 -4.83 -17.81
N GLU A 134 4.55 -4.86 -17.55
CA GLU A 134 5.23 -3.88 -16.69
C GLU A 134 5.12 -2.45 -17.23
N TRP A 135 5.18 -2.27 -18.55
CA TRP A 135 5.08 -0.95 -19.18
C TRP A 135 3.68 -0.36 -18.98
N GLN A 136 2.66 -1.20 -19.09
CA GLN A 136 1.30 -0.79 -18.80
C GLN A 136 1.13 -0.37 -17.33
N LEU A 137 1.75 -1.09 -16.39
CA LEU A 137 1.73 -0.69 -14.97
C LEU A 137 2.41 0.68 -14.76
N VAL A 138 3.49 0.95 -15.47
CA VAL A 138 4.20 2.24 -15.44
C VAL A 138 3.34 3.35 -16.06
N ASP A 139 2.70 3.11 -17.20
CA ASP A 139 1.85 4.09 -17.88
C ASP A 139 0.68 4.55 -17.00
N LEU A 140 0.14 3.66 -16.17
CA LEU A 140 -0.92 3.97 -15.22
C LEU A 140 -0.52 4.98 -14.13
N ILE A 141 0.78 5.24 -13.94
CA ILE A 141 1.22 6.29 -13.01
C ILE A 141 0.67 7.65 -13.45
N ALA A 142 0.65 7.95 -14.75
CA ALA A 142 0.12 9.21 -15.26
C ALA A 142 -1.40 9.35 -15.01
N GLU A 143 -2.11 8.22 -14.96
CA GLU A 143 -3.54 8.16 -14.68
C GLU A 143 -3.84 8.44 -13.20
N ILE A 144 -3.03 7.90 -12.28
CA ILE A 144 -3.27 8.04 -10.83
C ILE A 144 -2.63 9.30 -10.25
N ALA A 145 -1.58 9.83 -10.90
CA ALA A 145 -0.83 11.02 -10.53
C ALA A 145 -0.69 11.93 -11.77
N PRO A 146 -1.70 12.75 -12.08
CA PRO A 146 -1.77 13.46 -13.37
C PRO A 146 -0.83 14.67 -13.48
N SER A 147 -0.46 15.32 -12.37
CA SER A 147 0.49 16.44 -12.38
C SER A 147 1.92 15.98 -12.10
N GLN A 148 2.90 16.73 -12.61
CA GLN A 148 4.31 16.46 -12.36
C GLN A 148 4.63 16.46 -10.86
N ALA A 149 4.14 17.45 -10.11
CA ALA A 149 4.36 17.53 -8.66
C ALA A 149 3.82 16.31 -7.90
N VAL A 150 2.66 15.78 -8.29
CA VAL A 150 2.09 14.57 -7.67
C VAL A 150 2.90 13.33 -8.04
N ARG A 151 3.42 13.23 -9.28
CA ARG A 151 4.34 12.14 -9.66
C ARG A 151 5.67 12.21 -8.93
N GLU A 152 6.24 13.39 -8.77
CA GLU A 152 7.48 13.60 -8.01
C GLU A 152 7.30 13.25 -6.53
N ALA A 153 6.15 13.62 -5.94
CA ALA A 153 5.81 13.17 -4.59
C ALA A 153 5.76 11.64 -4.51
N LEU A 154 4.98 10.99 -5.39
CA LEU A 154 4.76 9.55 -5.40
C LEU A 154 6.04 8.73 -5.65
N LEU A 155 6.89 9.17 -6.58
CA LEU A 155 8.03 8.39 -7.09
C LEU A 155 9.39 8.81 -6.50
N MET A 156 9.51 10.02 -5.96
CA MET A 156 10.78 10.55 -5.49
C MET A 156 10.70 10.95 -4.03
N HIS A 157 9.92 11.98 -3.67
CA HIS A 157 10.00 12.59 -2.35
C HIS A 157 9.47 11.68 -1.23
N ASN A 158 8.35 10.99 -1.46
CA ASN A 158 7.77 10.05 -0.51
C ASN A 158 8.69 8.85 -0.24
N PRO A 159 9.16 8.10 -1.27
CA PRO A 159 10.09 7.00 -1.03
C PRO A 159 11.43 7.48 -0.46
N GLN A 160 11.95 8.64 -0.88
CA GLN A 160 13.16 9.21 -0.29
C GLN A 160 13.00 9.42 1.22
N ARG A 161 11.89 10.03 1.64
CA ARG A 161 11.61 10.31 3.06
C ARG A 161 11.38 9.05 3.89
N LEU A 162 10.68 8.05 3.34
CA LEU A 162 10.37 6.82 4.08
C LEU A 162 11.57 5.88 4.17
N TYR A 163 12.30 5.69 3.06
CA TYR A 163 13.43 4.76 2.98
C TYR A 163 14.79 5.42 3.25
N GLN A 164 14.82 6.73 3.49
CA GLN A 164 16.02 7.51 3.81
C GLN A 164 17.10 7.42 2.71
N PHE A 165 16.65 7.40 1.44
CA PHE A 165 17.59 7.38 0.31
C PHE A 165 18.38 8.69 0.23
N GLY A 166 19.69 8.59 0.13
CA GLY A 166 20.56 9.76 0.00
C GLY A 166 20.90 10.46 1.31
N ASP A 167 20.37 9.99 2.45
CA ASP A 167 20.70 10.50 3.79
C ASP A 167 22.01 9.90 4.35
N ASN A 168 23.00 9.62 3.49
CA ASN A 168 24.37 9.37 3.96
C ASN A 168 24.97 10.70 4.46
N GLN A 169 24.77 10.99 5.75
CA GLN A 169 25.69 11.81 6.55
C GLN A 169 26.39 10.92 7.58
#